data_AF-A0A970J1Z2-F1
#
_entry.id   AF-A0A970J1Z2-F1
#
_cell.length_a   1.000
_cell.length_b   1.000
_cell.length_c   1.000
_cell.angle_alpha   90.00
_cell.angle_beta   90.00
_cell.angle_gamma   90.00
#
_symmetry.space_group_name_H-M   'P 1'
#
loop_
_entity.id
_entity.type
_entity.pdbx_description
1 polymer ?
#
loop_
_entity_poly.entity_id
_entity_poly.type
_entity_poly.pdbx_seq_one_letter_code
_entity_poly.pdbx_strand_id
1 'polypeptide(L)'
;MRKVFFVGLLVIGLLFIPQVTLGLTSPEVKARGGETTVMFIGDKGLQLDTEYGINSEVGLNVAIRKDMAKVGAKYEFDSNLALLLGVVDQAPFFGANLAMPLAQDMGFIGDLTIALASNRLMATLEMGVVIDLGNNLDLRGGLLAETNQSGKNFSFQIGLGVNY
;
A
#
# COMPACT_ATOMS: atom_id res chain seq x y z
N MET A 1 -1.60 20.30 -27.76
CA MET A 1 -2.94 19.69 -27.95
C MET A 1 -2.94 18.18 -27.70
N ARG A 2 -2.07 17.37 -28.34
CA ARG A 2 -2.00 15.90 -28.14
C ARG A 2 -1.87 15.45 -26.67
N LYS A 3 -1.00 16.09 -25.88
CA LYS A 3 -0.75 15.71 -24.47
C LYS A 3 -1.97 15.92 -23.55
N VAL A 4 -2.72 17.00 -23.75
CA VAL A 4 -3.94 17.29 -22.97
C VAL A 4 -5.04 16.28 -23.29
N PHE A 5 -5.11 15.83 -24.54
CA PHE A 5 -6.05 14.79 -24.96
C PHE A 5 -5.72 13.44 -24.32
N PHE A 6 -4.44 13.05 -24.24
CA PHE A 6 -4.03 11.82 -23.55
C PHE A 6 -4.26 11.88 -22.04
N VAL A 7 -4.01 13.03 -21.40
CA VAL A 7 -4.31 13.21 -19.97
C VAL A 7 -5.81 13.18 -19.73
N GLY A 8 -6.61 13.84 -20.57
CA GLY A 8 -8.06 13.77 -20.51
C GLY A 8 -8.61 12.36 -20.74
N LEU A 9 -8.04 11.62 -21.70
CA LEU A 9 -8.42 10.24 -21.98
C LEU A 9 -8.03 9.27 -20.85
N LEU A 10 -6.90 9.53 -20.18
CA LEU A 10 -6.45 8.76 -19.03
C LEU A 10 -7.33 9.05 -17.80
N VAL A 11 -7.71 10.31 -17.59
CA VAL A 11 -8.69 10.72 -16.56
C VAL A 11 -10.07 10.10 -16.83
N ILE A 12 -10.53 10.11 -18.08
CA ILE A 12 -11.80 9.49 -18.48
C ILE A 12 -11.71 7.95 -18.39
N GLY A 13 -10.58 7.36 -18.75
CA GLY A 13 -10.32 5.93 -18.60
C GLY A 13 -10.38 5.48 -17.13
N LEU A 14 -9.91 6.32 -16.20
CA LEU A 14 -10.04 6.09 -14.76
C LEU A 14 -11.49 6.23 -14.25
N LEU A 15 -12.38 6.94 -14.95
CA LEU A 15 -13.80 7.09 -14.59
C LEU A 15 -14.68 5.90 -15.03
N PHE A 16 -14.19 5.01 -15.89
CA PHE A 16 -14.92 3.85 -16.40
C PHE A 16 -14.49 2.50 -15.79
N ILE A 17 -13.58 2.51 -14.82
CA ILE A 17 -13.25 1.32 -14.04
C ILE A 17 -14.20 1.29 -12.84
N PRO A 18 -14.89 0.17 -12.55
CA PRO A 18 -15.68 0.07 -11.33
C PRO A 18 -14.77 0.41 -10.15
N GLN A 19 -15.14 1.50 -9.46
CA GLN A 19 -14.69 1.96 -8.15
C GLN A 19 -13.27 1.50 -7.80
N VAL A 20 -12.30 2.36 -8.10
CA VAL A 20 -10.87 2.13 -7.85
C VAL A 20 -10.45 3.00 -6.71
N THR A 21 -9.59 2.46 -5.87
CA THR A 21 -9.07 3.23 -4.78
C THR A 21 -7.62 2.88 -4.45
N LEU A 22 -7.02 3.64 -3.53
CA LEU A 22 -5.80 4.39 -3.74
C LEU A 22 -4.89 4.68 -2.45
N GLY A 23 -4.38 3.76 -1.59
CA GLY A 23 -3.02 3.72 -0.92
C GLY A 23 -2.89 3.39 0.60
N LEU A 24 -1.90 2.59 1.08
CA LEU A 24 -1.72 1.89 2.41
C LEU A 24 -2.41 0.51 2.40
N THR A 25 -1.91 -0.55 3.06
CA THR A 25 -2.56 -1.89 3.04
C THR A 25 -2.97 -2.41 4.42
N SER A 26 -4.14 -3.05 4.50
CA SER A 26 -4.68 -3.66 5.73
C SER A 26 -4.03 -5.02 6.03
N PRO A 27 -3.89 -5.45 7.30
CA PRO A 27 -3.42 -6.82 7.63
C PRO A 27 -4.38 -7.92 7.19
N GLU A 28 -5.68 -7.63 7.12
CA GLU A 28 -6.73 -8.62 6.84
C GLU A 28 -6.61 -9.17 5.40
N VAL A 29 -6.57 -10.50 5.27
CA VAL A 29 -6.56 -11.20 4.00
C VAL A 29 -8.00 -11.56 3.60
N LYS A 30 -8.50 -10.87 2.58
CA LYS A 30 -9.84 -11.13 2.04
C LYS A 30 -9.79 -12.36 1.14
N ALA A 31 -10.30 -13.49 1.63
CA ALA A 31 -10.35 -14.73 0.85
C ALA A 31 -11.09 -14.50 -0.49
N ARG A 32 -10.40 -14.71 -1.63
CA ARG A 32 -10.90 -14.45 -2.99
C ARG A 32 -11.31 -13.00 -3.26
N GLY A 33 -10.91 -12.10 -2.38
CA GLY A 33 -11.06 -10.67 -2.52
C GLY A 33 -9.71 -9.98 -2.53
N GLY A 34 -9.73 -8.67 -2.66
CA GLY A 34 -8.52 -7.88 -2.73
C GLY A 34 -8.72 -6.46 -2.27
N GLU A 35 -7.59 -5.78 -2.18
CA GLU A 35 -7.55 -4.35 -1.92
C GLU A 35 -6.65 -3.71 -2.97
N THR A 36 -7.13 -2.63 -3.59
CA THR A 36 -6.26 -1.77 -4.41
C THR A 36 -6.16 -0.40 -3.78
N THR A 37 -4.96 0.14 -3.90
CA THR A 37 -4.44 1.29 -3.19
C THR A 37 -3.42 2.02 -4.13
N VAL A 38 -3.14 3.33 -3.99
CA VAL A 38 -2.52 4.37 -4.83
C VAL A 38 -2.28 5.65 -4.01
N MET A 39 -1.25 5.68 -3.18
CA MET A 39 -0.95 6.89 -2.39
C MET A 39 -0.37 8.01 -3.26
N PHE A 40 -0.72 9.26 -2.95
CA PHE A 40 0.14 10.39 -3.23
C PHE A 40 1.11 10.60 -2.06
N ILE A 41 2.40 10.49 -2.33
CA ILE A 41 3.49 10.60 -1.37
C ILE A 41 4.30 11.84 -1.73
N GLY A 42 4.37 12.81 -0.82
CA GLY A 42 4.78 14.20 -1.10
C GLY A 42 5.90 14.38 -2.12
N ASP A 43 7.12 13.92 -1.81
CA ASP A 43 8.31 14.06 -2.63
C ASP A 43 8.56 12.88 -3.60
N LYS A 44 7.75 11.82 -3.50
CA LYS A 44 7.93 10.56 -4.25
C LYS A 44 6.90 10.34 -5.35
N GLY A 45 5.80 11.09 -5.33
CA GLY A 45 4.72 11.03 -6.31
C GLY A 45 3.73 9.91 -6.01
N LEU A 46 3.20 9.29 -7.07
CA LEU A 46 2.18 8.25 -6.96
C LEU A 46 2.80 6.88 -6.70
N GLN A 47 2.29 6.19 -5.69
CA GLN A 47 2.42 4.75 -5.47
C GLN A 47 1.12 4.08 -5.93
N LEU A 48 1.15 2.79 -6.25
CA LEU A 48 0.01 1.89 -6.50
C LEU A 48 0.32 0.59 -5.77
N ASP A 49 -0.53 0.16 -4.85
CA ASP A 49 -0.44 -1.12 -4.18
C ASP A 49 -1.69 -1.95 -4.43
N THR A 50 -1.53 -3.24 -4.70
CA THR A 50 -2.64 -4.17 -4.87
C THR A 50 -2.35 -5.42 -4.07
N GLU A 51 -3.39 -5.92 -3.40
CA GLU A 51 -3.37 -7.16 -2.67
C GLU A 51 -4.51 -8.07 -3.10
N TYR A 52 -4.26 -9.39 -3.06
CA TYR A 52 -5.25 -10.39 -3.39
C TYR A 52 -5.13 -11.60 -2.45
N GLY A 53 -6.22 -11.95 -1.78
CA GLY A 53 -6.28 -13.11 -0.89
C GLY A 53 -6.49 -14.41 -1.64
N ILE A 54 -5.53 -15.32 -1.52
CA ILE A 54 -5.61 -16.68 -2.07
C ILE A 54 -6.57 -17.52 -1.20
N ASN A 55 -6.45 -17.40 0.11
CA ASN A 55 -7.33 -18.03 1.10
C ASN A 55 -7.56 -17.07 2.28
N SER A 56 -8.08 -17.55 3.41
CA SER A 56 -8.38 -16.72 4.59
C SER A 56 -7.16 -16.23 5.37
N GLU A 57 -5.97 -16.72 5.06
CA GLU A 57 -4.73 -16.39 5.80
C GLU A 57 -3.61 -15.93 4.87
N VAL A 58 -3.64 -16.30 3.60
CA VAL A 58 -2.54 -16.08 2.64
C VAL A 58 -3.00 -15.17 1.52
N GLY A 59 -2.27 -14.08 1.32
CA GLY A 59 -2.45 -13.16 0.20
C GLY A 59 -1.16 -12.90 -0.57
N LEU A 60 -1.29 -12.26 -1.72
CA LEU A 60 -0.19 -11.67 -2.48
C LEU A 60 -0.31 -10.16 -2.43
N ASN A 61 0.82 -9.47 -2.44
CA ASN A 61 0.87 -8.01 -2.58
C ASN A 61 1.87 -7.57 -3.63
N VAL A 62 1.55 -6.45 -4.27
CA VAL A 62 2.39 -5.78 -5.25
C VAL A 62 2.32 -4.28 -4.95
N ALA A 63 3.46 -3.62 -4.84
CA ALA A 63 3.57 -2.17 -4.76
C ALA A 63 4.43 -1.66 -5.92
N ILE A 64 4.01 -0.57 -6.54
CA ILE A 64 4.77 0.11 -7.60
C ILE A 64 4.76 1.61 -7.30
N ARG A 65 5.95 2.17 -7.25
CA ARG A 65 6.22 3.61 -7.21
C ARG A 65 7.31 3.91 -8.23
N LYS A 66 7.45 5.17 -8.63
CA LYS A 66 8.47 5.57 -9.63
C LYS A 66 9.88 5.04 -9.31
N ASP A 67 10.23 4.93 -8.03
CA ASP A 67 11.54 4.54 -7.52
C ASP A 67 11.56 3.20 -6.78
N MET A 68 10.45 2.43 -6.79
CA MET A 68 10.33 1.20 -6.00
C MET A 68 9.36 0.21 -6.65
N ALA A 69 9.73 -1.07 -6.68
CA ALA A 69 8.82 -2.17 -7.00
C ALA A 69 8.93 -3.27 -5.92
N LYS A 70 7.81 -3.56 -5.24
CA LYS A 70 7.67 -4.60 -4.22
C LYS A 70 6.72 -5.67 -4.72
N VAL A 71 7.07 -6.94 -4.52
CA VAL A 71 6.19 -8.08 -4.72
C VAL A 71 6.38 -9.01 -3.54
N GLY A 72 5.30 -9.45 -2.91
CA GLY A 72 5.37 -10.30 -1.75
C GLY A 72 4.15 -11.18 -1.53
N ALA A 73 4.28 -12.04 -0.54
CA ALA A 73 3.21 -12.79 0.06
C ALA A 73 2.94 -12.23 1.45
N LYS A 74 1.67 -12.28 1.83
CA LYS A 74 1.14 -11.89 3.14
C LYS A 74 0.60 -13.12 3.84
N TYR A 75 0.89 -13.25 5.13
CA TYR A 75 0.29 -14.24 6.01
C TYR A 75 -0.35 -13.54 7.21
N GLU A 76 -1.68 -13.60 7.31
CA GLU A 76 -2.45 -13.10 8.44
C GLU A 76 -2.28 -14.03 9.65
N PHE A 77 -1.73 -13.50 10.75
CA PHE A 77 -1.72 -14.21 12.04
C PHE A 77 -3.02 -13.98 12.79
N ASP A 78 -3.47 -12.73 12.80
CA ASP A 78 -4.77 -12.28 13.25
C ASP A 78 -5.16 -11.00 12.50
N SER A 79 -6.39 -10.53 12.70
CA SER A 79 -6.91 -9.36 11.99
C SER A 79 -6.19 -8.04 12.30
N ASN A 80 -5.27 -8.02 13.25
CA ASN A 80 -4.43 -6.86 13.60
C ASN A 80 -2.96 -7.02 13.17
N LEU A 81 -2.52 -8.23 12.81
CA LEU A 81 -1.13 -8.52 12.49
C LEU A 81 -1.01 -9.52 11.33
N ALA A 82 -0.29 -9.09 10.29
CA ALA A 82 0.15 -9.97 9.22
C ALA A 82 1.66 -9.88 9.03
N LEU A 83 2.29 -10.98 8.63
CA LEU A 83 3.69 -10.98 8.20
C LEU A 83 3.79 -10.92 6.69
N LEU A 84 4.85 -10.28 6.22
CA LEU A 84 5.16 -10.11 4.82
C LEU A 84 6.51 -10.71 4.48
N LEU A 85 6.59 -11.35 3.33
CA LEU A 85 7.85 -11.83 2.76
C LEU A 85 7.84 -11.65 1.24
N GLY A 86 8.94 -11.18 0.67
CA GLY A 86 9.01 -10.99 -0.77
C GLY A 86 10.30 -10.35 -1.23
N VAL A 87 10.19 -9.61 -2.32
CA VAL A 87 11.29 -8.88 -2.95
C VAL A 87 10.89 -7.42 -3.17
N VAL A 88 11.78 -6.49 -2.81
CA VAL A 88 11.68 -5.06 -3.12
C VAL A 88 12.95 -4.65 -3.85
N ASP A 89 12.84 -4.10 -5.05
CA ASP A 89 13.98 -3.68 -5.88
C ASP A 89 15.11 -4.72 -5.96
N GLN A 90 14.72 -5.99 -6.19
CA GLN A 90 15.62 -7.17 -6.27
C GLN A 90 16.26 -7.60 -4.93
N ALA A 91 15.97 -6.92 -3.83
CA ALA A 91 16.39 -7.31 -2.50
C ALA A 91 15.30 -8.13 -1.79
N PRO A 92 15.63 -9.26 -1.15
CA PRO A 92 14.68 -9.97 -0.31
C PRO A 92 14.27 -9.07 0.88
N PHE A 93 13.00 -9.11 1.24
CA PHE A 93 12.47 -8.40 2.40
C PHE A 93 11.65 -9.31 3.31
N PHE A 94 11.62 -8.91 4.58
CA PHE A 94 10.68 -9.38 5.59
C PHE A 94 9.98 -8.17 6.21
N GLY A 95 8.70 -8.31 6.53
CA GLY A 95 7.92 -7.20 7.05
C GLY A 95 6.71 -7.63 7.88
N ALA A 96 5.97 -6.65 8.34
CA ALA A 96 4.73 -6.83 9.08
C ALA A 96 3.73 -5.72 8.74
N ASN A 97 2.45 -6.08 8.61
CA ASN A 97 1.35 -5.13 8.64
C ASN A 97 0.67 -5.15 10.00
N LEU A 98 0.30 -3.97 10.47
CA LEU A 98 -0.39 -3.75 11.73
C LEU A 98 -1.70 -3.01 11.45
N ALA A 99 -2.76 -3.37 12.16
CA ALA A 99 -3.98 -2.58 12.24
C ALA A 99 -4.50 -2.54 13.66
N MET A 100 -5.21 -1.45 13.97
CA MET A 100 -5.91 -1.32 15.24
C MET A 100 -7.17 -0.47 15.02
N PRO A 101 -8.37 -0.98 15.38
CA PRO A 101 -9.58 -0.17 15.30
C PRO A 101 -9.50 1.00 16.28
N LEU A 102 -9.87 2.20 15.82
CA LEU A 102 -9.92 3.41 16.65
C LEU A 102 -11.37 3.84 16.93
N ALA A 103 -12.22 3.75 15.91
CA ALA A 103 -13.66 3.98 15.97
C ALA A 103 -14.37 3.04 14.99
N GLN A 104 -15.70 3.18 14.88
CA GLN A 104 -16.52 2.34 14.00
C GLN A 104 -16.12 2.47 12.52
N ASP A 105 -15.72 3.67 12.09
CA ASP A 105 -15.38 4.05 10.73
C ASP A 105 -13.90 4.44 10.59
N MET A 106 -13.07 4.17 11.61
CA MET A 106 -11.69 4.65 11.63
C MET A 106 -10.75 3.62 12.24
N GLY A 107 -9.62 3.39 11.58
CA GLY A 107 -8.57 2.48 12.04
C GLY A 107 -7.18 3.11 11.93
N PHE A 108 -6.26 2.66 12.77
CA PHE A 108 -4.84 2.84 12.58
C PHE A 108 -4.30 1.70 11.73
N ILE A 109 -3.35 1.99 10.83
CA ILE A 109 -2.65 1.01 10.01
C ILE A 109 -1.16 1.32 9.96
N GLY A 110 -0.35 0.26 9.82
CA GLY A 110 1.07 0.40 9.58
C GLY A 110 1.67 -0.74 8.77
N ASP A 111 2.73 -0.45 8.03
CA ASP A 111 3.57 -1.41 7.30
C ASP A 111 5.01 -1.17 7.71
N LEU A 112 5.66 -2.21 8.23
CA LEU A 112 7.11 -2.26 8.40
C LEU A 112 7.67 -3.21 7.36
N THR A 113 8.64 -2.74 6.58
CA THR A 113 9.38 -3.55 5.63
C THR A 113 10.87 -3.40 5.89
N ILE A 114 11.59 -4.51 6.02
CA ILE A 114 13.05 -4.55 6.18
C ILE A 114 13.63 -5.37 5.02
N ALA A 115 14.54 -4.78 4.25
CA ALA A 115 15.16 -5.40 3.10
C ALA A 115 16.70 -5.37 3.19
N LEU A 116 17.35 -6.36 2.59
CA LEU A 116 18.81 -6.42 2.51
C LEU A 116 19.27 -6.20 1.07
N ALA A 117 19.58 -4.95 0.74
CA ALA A 117 20.05 -4.56 -0.58
C ALA A 117 21.56 -4.30 -0.56
N SER A 118 22.34 -5.05 -1.33
CA SER A 118 23.79 -4.81 -1.51
C SER A 118 24.57 -4.67 -0.18
N ASN A 119 24.34 -5.59 0.76
CA ASN A 119 24.93 -5.59 2.11
C ASN A 119 24.57 -4.37 2.99
N ARG A 120 23.49 -3.65 2.66
CA ARG A 120 22.94 -2.58 3.49
C ARG A 120 21.51 -2.91 3.88
N LEU A 121 21.20 -2.65 5.15
CA LEU A 121 19.85 -2.74 5.67
C LEU A 121 19.06 -1.53 5.18
N MET A 122 17.93 -1.78 4.52
CA MET A 122 16.92 -0.80 4.21
C MET A 122 15.70 -1.09 5.08
N ALA A 123 15.08 -0.03 5.58
CA ALA A 123 13.87 -0.11 6.37
C ALA A 123 12.89 0.95 5.90
N THR A 124 11.65 0.53 5.66
CA THR A 124 10.50 1.37 5.35
C THR A 124 9.46 1.16 6.43
N LEU A 125 8.94 2.26 6.98
CA LEU A 125 7.87 2.27 7.95
C LEU A 125 6.79 3.22 7.44
N GLU A 126 5.61 2.69 7.17
CA GLU A 126 4.40 3.45 6.93
C GLU A 126 3.50 3.37 8.16
N MET A 127 2.95 4.49 8.59
CA MET A 127 1.97 4.56 9.66
C MET A 127 0.90 5.58 9.31
N GLY A 128 -0.37 5.25 9.53
CA GLY A 128 -1.46 6.12 9.14
C GLY A 128 -2.79 5.76 9.76
N VAL A 129 -3.79 6.50 9.31
CA VAL A 129 -5.20 6.31 9.64
C VAL A 129 -5.94 5.97 8.36
N VAL A 130 -6.87 5.04 8.48
CA VAL A 130 -7.89 4.72 7.48
C VAL A 130 -9.25 5.16 8.00
N ILE A 131 -10.06 5.76 7.12
CA ILE A 131 -11.43 6.19 7.39
C ILE A 131 -12.34 5.52 6.37
N ASP A 132 -13.25 4.67 6.82
CA ASP A 132 -14.24 4.01 5.97
C ASP A 132 -15.26 5.05 5.45
N LEU A 133 -15.38 5.15 4.12
CA LEU A 133 -16.33 6.04 3.45
C LEU A 133 -17.60 5.30 3.00
N GLY A 134 -17.69 4.00 3.25
CA GLY A 134 -18.74 3.11 2.78
C GLY A 134 -18.58 2.71 1.32
N ASN A 135 -19.41 1.76 0.85
CA ASN A 135 -19.37 1.22 -0.51
C ASN A 135 -17.97 0.70 -0.91
N ASN A 136 -17.31 0.00 0.01
CA ASN A 136 -15.97 -0.55 -0.16
C ASN A 136 -14.86 0.49 -0.39
N LEU A 137 -15.14 1.77 -0.18
CA LEU A 137 -14.23 2.89 -0.33
C LEU A 137 -13.73 3.35 1.04
N ASP A 138 -12.46 3.66 1.16
CA ASP A 138 -11.91 4.31 2.35
C ASP A 138 -10.94 5.46 1.99
N LEU A 139 -10.66 6.35 2.93
CA LEU A 139 -9.67 7.42 2.86
C LEU A 139 -8.49 7.09 3.76
N ARG A 140 -7.28 7.30 3.27
CA ARG A 140 -6.04 6.89 3.93
C ARG A 140 -5.08 8.06 4.02
N GLY A 141 -4.45 8.24 5.17
CA GLY A 141 -3.51 9.32 5.40
C GLY A 141 -2.47 8.98 6.45
N GLY A 142 -1.22 9.36 6.25
CA GLY A 142 -0.16 8.95 7.14
C GLY A 142 1.23 9.52 6.84
N LEU A 143 2.21 8.84 7.39
CA LEU A 143 3.63 9.14 7.28
C LEU A 143 4.36 7.91 6.74
N LEU A 144 5.27 8.18 5.82
CA LEU A 144 6.28 7.26 5.33
C LEU A 144 7.64 7.67 5.90
N ALA A 145 8.33 6.75 6.53
CA ALA A 145 9.71 6.89 6.96
C ALA A 145 10.56 5.82 6.27
N GLU A 146 11.63 6.23 5.60
CA GLU A 146 12.48 5.31 4.85
C GLU A 146 13.95 5.52 5.16
N THR A 147 14.71 4.44 5.15
CA THR A 147 16.16 4.44 5.15
C THR A 147 16.65 3.81 3.87
N ASN A 148 17.40 4.58 3.08
CA ASN A 148 18.00 4.12 1.84
C ASN A 148 19.50 4.46 1.80
N GLN A 149 20.15 4.18 0.67
CA GLN A 149 21.58 4.43 0.52
C GLN A 149 21.97 5.92 0.62
N SER A 150 21.02 6.83 0.43
CA SER A 150 21.19 8.28 0.42
C SER A 150 20.85 8.95 1.76
N GLY A 151 20.27 8.21 2.71
CA GLY A 151 19.96 8.71 4.06
C GLY A 151 18.57 8.31 4.55
N LYS A 152 18.04 9.11 5.48
CA LYS A 152 16.69 8.95 6.04
C LYS A 152 15.75 9.92 5.35
N ASN A 153 14.57 9.47 4.95
CA ASN A 153 13.54 10.32 4.36
C ASN A 153 12.22 10.19 5.12
N PHE A 154 11.46 11.26 5.16
CA PHE A 154 10.15 11.34 5.78
C PHE A 154 9.19 12.05 4.82
N SER A 155 8.07 11.41 4.51
CA SER A 155 7.10 11.91 3.56
C SER A 155 5.70 11.79 4.14
N PHE A 156 4.86 12.80 3.89
CA PHE A 156 3.43 12.67 4.11
C PHE A 156 2.81 11.90 2.95
N GLN A 157 1.81 11.08 3.28
CA GLN A 157 1.05 10.33 2.30
C GLN A 157 -0.45 10.49 2.52
N ILE A 158 -1.18 10.59 1.41
CA ILE A 158 -2.64 10.62 1.38
C ILE A 158 -3.15 9.87 0.17
N GLY A 159 -4.28 9.20 0.34
CA GLY A 159 -4.86 8.34 -0.66
C GLY A 159 -6.20 7.80 -0.20
N LEU A 160 -6.70 6.77 -0.83
CA LEU A 160 -8.01 6.16 -0.61
C LEU A 160 -7.87 4.60 -0.58
N GLY A 161 -8.82 3.71 -0.31
CA GLY A 161 -8.68 2.23 -0.48
C GLY A 161 -9.95 1.53 -1.00
N VAL A 162 -9.82 0.48 -1.85
CA VAL A 162 -10.96 -0.19 -2.51
C VAL A 162 -10.87 -1.63 -2.26
N ASN A 163 -12.00 -2.16 -1.85
CA ASN A 163 -12.16 -3.52 -1.44
C ASN A 163 -13.10 -4.23 -2.42
N TYR A 164 -12.75 -5.44 -2.85
CA TYR A 164 -13.56 -6.23 -3.78
C TYR A 164 -13.45 -7.72 -3.50
#